data_AF-A0A968BXW4-F1
#
_entry.id   AF-A0A968BXW4-F1
#
_cell.length_a   1.000
_cell.length_b   1.000
_cell.length_c   1.000
_cell.angle_alpha   90.00
_cell.angle_beta   90.00
_cell.angle_gamma   90.00
#
_symmetry.space_group_name_H-M   'P 1'
#
loop_
_entity.id
_entity.type
_entity.pdbx_description
1 polymer ?
#
loop_
_entity_poly.entity_id
_entity_poly.type
_entity_poly.pdbx_seq_one_letter_code
_entity_poly.pdbx_strand_id
1 'polypeptide(L)' 'VDIGYVTLHVGAGTFQPVRVDKVEDHHMHSERYQIPESLVEQVAQAHARGGRIVAVGTTALRALEAAS' A
#
# COMPACT_ATOMS: atom_id res chain seq x y z
N VAL A 1 16.85 -11.72 6.52
CA VAL A 1 15.92 -10.59 6.32
C VAL A 1 15.38 -10.76 4.93
N ASP A 2 14.07 -10.94 4.81
CA ASP A 2 13.40 -11.20 3.54
C ASP A 2 12.79 -9.90 3.03
N ILE A 3 12.80 -9.68 1.72
CA ILE A 3 12.26 -8.48 1.09
C ILE A 3 11.12 -8.89 0.16
N GLY A 4 9.97 -8.23 0.35
CA GLY A 4 8.77 -8.40 -0.46
C GLY A 4 8.31 -7.05 -1.01
N TYR A 5 7.53 -7.09 -2.09
CA TYR A 5 7.07 -5.89 -2.79
C TYR A 5 5.56 -5.88 -2.94
N VAL A 6 4.97 -4.72 -2.67
CA VAL A 6 3.61 -4.36 -3.08
C VAL A 6 3.70 -3.41 -4.26
N THR A 7 2.74 -3.46 -5.16
CA THR A 7 2.64 -2.51 -6.27
C THR A 7 1.44 -1.62 -6.05
N LEU A 8 1.63 -0.29 -6.12
CA LEU A 8 0.54 0.66 -6.25
C LEU A 8 0.48 1.14 -7.70
N HIS A 9 -0.67 0.96 -8.34
CA HIS A 9 -0.96 1.56 -9.63
C HIS A 9 -1.53 2.95 -9.40
N VAL A 10 -0.69 3.95 -9.70
CA VAL A 10 -1.09 5.36 -9.68
C VAL A 10 -1.59 5.79 -11.06
N GLY A 11 -2.66 6.58 -11.06
CA GLY A 11 -3.22 7.17 -12.27
C GLY A 11 -2.75 8.61 -12.46
N ALA A 12 -3.13 9.21 -13.59
CA ALA A 12 -2.85 10.63 -13.85
C ALA A 12 -3.40 11.55 -12.74
N GLY A 13 -4.51 11.17 -12.10
CA GLY A 13 -5.14 11.91 -11.00
C GLY A 13 -4.24 12.11 -9.77
N THR A 14 -3.34 11.17 -9.47
CA THR A 14 -2.40 11.29 -8.33
C THR A 14 -1.40 12.45 -8.55
N PHE A 15 -1.12 12.79 -9.80
CA PHE A 15 -0.20 13.88 -10.17
C PHE A 15 -0.93 15.18 -10.49
N GLN A 16 -2.28 15.19 -10.48
CA GLN A 16 -3.03 16.41 -10.71
C GLN A 16 -2.90 17.32 -9.48
N PRO A 17 -2.60 18.61 -9.67
CA PRO A 17 -2.59 19.55 -8.57
C PRO A 17 -3.99 19.64 -7.95
N VAL A 18 -4.05 19.86 -6.64
CA VAL A 18 -5.31 20.15 -5.93
C VAL A 18 -5.84 21.48 -6.46
N ARG A 19 -7.06 21.47 -7.03
CA ARG A 19 -7.71 22.64 -7.66
C ARG A 19 -8.96 23.10 -6.90
N VAL A 20 -9.04 22.81 -5.61
CA VAL A 20 -10.14 23.20 -4.73
C VAL A 20 -9.62 24.15 -3.65
N ASP A 21 -10.44 25.11 -3.24
CA ASP A 21 -10.06 26.11 -2.23
C ASP A 21 -10.00 25.50 -0.82
N LYS A 22 -10.82 24.48 -0.57
CA LYS A 22 -10.87 23.73 0.70
C LYS A 22 -10.45 22.29 0.46
N VAL A 23 -9.59 21.77 1.33
CA VAL A 23 -9.03 20.41 1.20
C VAL A 23 -10.12 19.35 1.34
N GLU A 24 -11.11 19.59 2.19
CA GLU A 24 -12.29 18.71 2.35
C GLU A 24 -13.10 18.52 1.06
N ASP A 25 -13.03 19.48 0.13
CA ASP A 25 -13.71 19.39 -1.17
C ASP A 25 -12.85 18.64 -2.21
N HIS A 26 -11.63 18.21 -1.85
CA HIS A 26 -10.75 17.48 -2.77
C HIS A 26 -11.16 16.01 -2.83
N HIS A 27 -11.73 15.61 -3.96
CA HIS A 27 -12.02 14.21 -4.24
C HIS A 27 -10.75 13.46 -4.63
N MET A 28 -10.25 12.63 -3.72
CA MET A 28 -9.09 11.79 -3.99
C MET A 28 -9.48 10.63 -4.91
N HIS A 29 -8.79 10.50 -6.04
CA HIS A 29 -9.02 9.40 -6.98
C HIS A 29 -8.75 8.05 -6.34
N SER A 30 -9.51 7.03 -6.74
CA SER A 30 -9.25 5.66 -6.32
C SER A 30 -7.91 5.17 -6.89
N GLU A 31 -7.12 4.54 -6.04
CA GLU A 31 -5.87 3.89 -6.41
C GLU A 31 -6.03 2.38 -6.28
N ARG A 32 -5.34 1.63 -7.13
CA ARG A 32 -5.40 0.16 -7.12
C ARG A 32 -4.04 -0.39 -6.74
N TYR A 33 -3.99 -1.27 -5.75
CA TYR A 33 -2.77 -1.97 -5.38
C TYR A 33 -2.83 -3.44 -5.77
N GLN A 34 -1.66 -4.06 -5.84
CA GLN A 34 -1.48 -5.48 -6.03
C GLN A 34 -0.52 -6.03 -4.98
N ILE A 35 -0.96 -7.08 -4.30
CA ILE A 35 -0.17 -7.87 -3.36
C ILE A 35 0.00 -9.26 -3.98
N PRO A 36 1.22 -9.66 -4.36
CA PRO A 36 1.47 -11.00 -4.89
C PRO A 36 1.15 -12.07 -3.84
N GLU A 37 0.61 -13.22 -4.27
CA GLU A 37 0.36 -14.36 -3.39
C GLU A 37 1.63 -14.82 -2.65
N SER A 38 2.78 -14.77 -3.32
CA SER A 38 4.09 -15.06 -2.71
C SER A 38 4.42 -14.13 -1.53
N LEU A 39 3.96 -12.87 -1.54
CA LEU A 39 4.15 -11.97 -0.40
C LEU A 39 3.23 -12.36 0.76
N VAL A 40 2.01 -12.79 0.47
CA VAL A 40 1.06 -13.28 1.50
C VAL A 40 1.65 -14.50 2.21
N GLU A 41 2.18 -15.45 1.44
CA GLU A 41 2.88 -16.62 1.97
C GLU A 41 4.09 -16.22 2.82
N GLN A 42 4.92 -15.29 2.34
CA GLN A 42 6.07 -14.79 3.10
C GLN A 42 5.66 -14.17 4.45
N VAL A 43 4.58 -13.38 4.47
CA VAL A 43 4.04 -12.78 5.70
C VAL A 43 3.55 -13.86 6.67
N ALA A 44 2.77 -14.83 6.18
CA ALA A 44 2.28 -15.94 7.00
C ALA A 44 3.43 -16.75 7.60
N GLN A 45 4.47 -17.03 6.81
CA GLN A 45 5.66 -17.74 7.26
C GLN A 45 6.48 -16.92 8.27
N ALA A 46 6.59 -15.60 8.09
CA ALA A 46 7.24 -14.73 9.06
C ALA A 46 6.48 -14.73 10.40
N HIS A 47 5.14 -14.65 10.40
CA HIS A 47 4.33 -14.77 11.61
C HIS A 47 4.51 -16.14 12.30
N ALA A 48 4.49 -17.24 11.54
CA ALA A 48 4.68 -18.59 12.08
C ALA A 48 6.05 -18.76 12.79
N ARG A 49 7.08 -18.04 12.33
CA ARG A 49 8.42 -18.03 12.94
C ARG A 49 8.57 -17.01 14.08
N GLY A 50 7.52 -16.28 14.46
CA GLY A 50 7.60 -15.19 15.43
C GLY A 50 8.39 -13.97 14.93
N GLY A 51 8.52 -13.83 13.61
CA GLY A 51 9.21 -12.71 12.97
C GLY A 51 8.37 -11.43 12.94
N ARG A 52 9.03 -10.32 12.64
CA ARG A 52 8.39 -9.00 12.50
C ARG A 52 8.20 -8.66 11.03
N ILE A 53 7.06 -8.06 10.70
CA ILE A 53 6.79 -7.42 9.41
C ILE A 53 7.02 -5.91 9.57
N VAL A 54 7.78 -5.32 8.66
CA VAL A 54 8.07 -3.87 8.67
C VAL A 54 7.67 -3.30 7.32
N ALA A 55 6.63 -2.46 7.31
CA ALA A 55 6.24 -1.72 6.12
C ALA A 55 7.23 -0.58 5.86
N VAL A 56 7.74 -0.48 4.63
CA VAL A 56 8.65 0.58 4.22
C VAL A 56 7.87 1.62 3.40
N GLY A 57 7.51 2.73 4.06
CA GLY A 57 6.73 3.82 3.48
C GLY A 57 5.23 3.73 3.77
N THR A 58 4.57 4.89 3.83
CA THR A 58 3.14 5.01 4.18
C THR A 58 2.23 4.35 3.16
N THR A 59 2.59 4.37 1.87
CA THR A 59 1.85 3.69 0.81
C THR A 59 1.86 2.17 1.00
N ALA A 60 3.02 1.59 1.32
CA ALA A 60 3.12 0.16 1.58
C ALA A 60 2.30 -0.25 2.82
N LEU A 61 2.36 0.57 3.89
CA LEU A 61 1.54 0.36 5.08
C LEU A 61 0.04 0.36 4.74
N ARG A 62 -0.44 1.40 4.04
CA ARG A 62 -1.86 1.50 3.67
C ARG A 62 -2.33 0.32 2.82
N ALA A 63 -1.50 -0.16 1.89
CA ALA A 63 -1.84 -1.31 1.05
C ALA A 63 -1.94 -2.62 1.86
N LEU A 64 -1.00 -2.85 2.80
CA LEU A 64 -1.04 -4.02 3.67
C LEU A 64 -2.23 -3.99 4.63
N GLU A 65 -2.48 -2.85 5.29
CA GLU A 65 -3.61 -2.69 6.23
C GLU A 65 -4.96 -2.82 5.51
N ALA A 66 -5.08 -2.32 4.28
CA ALA A 66 -6.32 -2.44 3.49
C ALA A 66 -6.60 -3.88 3.01
N ALA A 67 -5.60 -4.77 3.03
CA ALA A 67 -5.72 -6.16 2.59
C ALA A 67 -5.68 -7.18 3.74
N SER A 68 -5.59 -6.71 4.99
CA SER A 68 -5.48 -7.54 6.20
C SER A 68 -6.85 -7.98 6.73
#